data_AF-A0A835LX97-F1
#
_entry.id   AF-A0A835LX97-F1
#
_cell.length_a   1.000
_cell.length_b   1.000
_cell.length_c   1.000
_cell.angle_alpha   90.00
_cell.angle_beta   90.00
_cell.angle_gamma   90.00
#
_symmetry.space_group_name_H-M   'P 1'
#
loop_
_entity.id
_entity.type
_entity.pdbx_description
1 polymer ?
#
loop_
_entity_poly.entity_id
_entity_poly.type
_entity_poly.pdbx_seq_one_letter_code
_entity_poly.pdbx_strand_id
1 'polypeptide(L)'
;MLNPKEPTCTDGFARTFFDVSIGPGQTMLFEFKTDEEQVIGGLDRVVMTMKKGDEVAELTIAPEYGFGSSESKQELAVVPPNSTLYYQVELESFVKVTISKDETVVLDGAGGKKAIEERCELLRSTIELSTSEYDQEKLQERLAKLSGGVAVLKIGGASEAEVGEKKDRVTDALNATKAAVEEGIVPGGGVALLYASRELDKLQTANFDQKIGVQIIQNALKTPVHTIASNAGVEGAVVVGKLLEQDNTDLGYDAAKGEYVDMIKAGIVDPLKVIRTTLVDAASVSSLMTTTEAVVVELPKEENSSASAMGGGMGGMDY
;
A
#
# COMPACT_ATOMS: atom_id res chain seq x y z
N MET A 1 -13.61 15.69 22.93
CA MET A 1 -14.19 15.94 24.26
C MET A 1 -13.38 17.04 24.93
N LEU A 2 -14.06 18.04 25.49
CA LEU A 2 -13.43 19.14 26.22
C LEU A 2 -13.78 19.09 27.69
N ASN A 3 -12.83 19.49 28.53
CA ASN A 3 -13.03 19.66 29.95
C ASN A 3 -12.82 21.15 30.33
N PRO A 4 -13.89 21.92 30.55
CA PRO A 4 -13.77 23.34 30.90
C PRO A 4 -13.39 23.51 32.38
N LYS A 5 -12.45 24.42 32.67
CA LYS A 5 -12.14 24.92 34.03
C LYS A 5 -12.89 26.24 34.29
N GLU A 6 -12.94 26.71 35.55
CA GLU A 6 -13.66 27.93 35.99
C GLU A 6 -13.45 29.13 35.04
N PRO A 7 -14.48 29.59 34.31
CA PRO A 7 -14.33 30.72 33.40
C PRO A 7 -14.32 32.07 34.13
N THR A 8 -13.67 33.06 33.51
CA THR A 8 -13.62 34.44 34.04
C THR A 8 -13.97 35.46 32.96
N CYS A 9 -14.37 36.64 33.38
CA CYS A 9 -14.76 37.73 32.49
C CYS A 9 -14.24 39.07 33.03
N THR A 10 -13.89 40.01 32.15
CA THR A 10 -13.53 41.38 32.57
C THR A 10 -14.56 42.40 32.11
N ASP A 11 -15.12 43.14 33.08
CA ASP A 11 -15.77 44.42 32.89
C ASP A 11 -14.86 45.50 33.50
N GLY A 12 -14.53 46.54 32.74
CA GLY A 12 -13.72 47.69 33.18
C GLY A 12 -12.75 47.44 34.35
N PHE A 13 -11.55 46.93 34.06
CA PHE A 13 -10.42 46.74 34.99
C PHE A 13 -10.54 45.70 36.13
N ALA A 14 -11.67 44.97 36.28
CA ALA A 14 -11.78 43.87 37.27
C ALA A 14 -12.07 42.51 36.61
N ARG A 15 -11.37 41.45 37.05
CA ARG A 15 -11.66 40.05 36.66
C ARG A 15 -12.75 39.49 37.59
N THR A 16 -13.89 39.09 37.03
CA THR A 16 -14.98 38.44 37.73
C THR A 16 -15.00 36.95 37.37
N PHE A 17 -15.03 36.09 38.38
CA PHE A 17 -15.14 34.64 38.21
C PHE A 17 -16.62 34.27 38.09
N PHE A 18 -16.96 33.42 37.13
CA PHE A 18 -18.30 32.84 37.03
C PHE A 18 -18.14 31.35 36.81
N ASP A 19 -18.71 30.54 37.69
CA ASP A 19 -18.62 29.10 37.56
C ASP A 19 -19.74 28.61 36.62
N VAL A 20 -19.37 27.97 35.51
CA VAL A 20 -20.33 27.30 34.59
C VAL A 20 -20.58 25.85 35.05
N SER A 21 -19.89 25.40 36.09
CA SER A 21 -20.17 24.13 36.75
C SER A 21 -21.54 24.21 37.44
N ILE A 22 -22.43 23.28 37.11
CA ILE A 22 -23.64 23.06 37.90
C ILE A 22 -23.19 22.39 39.21
N GLY A 23 -22.68 23.19 40.14
CA GLY A 23 -22.25 22.78 41.47
C GLY A 23 -20.75 22.48 41.62
N PRO A 24 -20.22 22.60 42.85
CA PRO A 24 -18.79 22.44 43.13
C PRO A 24 -18.33 21.01 42.87
N GLY A 25 -17.39 20.84 41.93
CA GLY A 25 -16.63 19.60 41.73
C GLY A 25 -17.04 18.71 40.55
N GLN A 26 -17.92 19.15 39.65
CA GLN A 26 -18.24 18.41 38.41
C GLN A 26 -17.62 19.07 37.18
N THR A 27 -16.47 18.57 36.75
CA THR A 27 -15.92 18.85 35.43
C THR A 27 -16.71 18.01 34.41
N MET A 28 -17.54 18.65 33.59
CA MET A 28 -18.34 17.96 32.58
C MET A 28 -17.57 17.86 31.26
N LEU A 29 -17.30 16.63 30.83
CA LEU A 29 -16.91 16.32 29.47
C LEU A 29 -18.10 16.61 28.55
N PHE A 30 -17.95 17.58 27.64
CA PHE A 30 -18.93 17.80 26.59
C PHE A 30 -18.36 17.46 25.21
N GLU A 31 -19.25 16.97 24.35
CA GLU A 31 -18.98 16.59 22.96
C GLU A 31 -19.70 17.57 22.04
N PHE A 32 -18.99 18.08 21.05
CA PHE A 32 -19.55 18.94 20.02
C PHE A 32 -18.79 18.69 18.72
N LYS A 33 -19.44 18.97 17.60
CA LYS A 33 -18.81 18.95 16.28
C LYS A 33 -18.34 20.35 15.92
N THR A 34 -17.11 20.43 15.46
CA THR A 34 -16.56 21.67 14.89
C THR A 34 -17.33 22.03 13.62
N ASP A 35 -17.47 23.32 13.32
CA ASP A 35 -18.20 23.88 12.16
C ASP A 35 -19.74 23.73 12.16
N GLU A 36 -20.36 23.19 13.21
CA GLU A 36 -21.83 23.13 13.35
C GLU A 36 -22.40 24.25 14.26
N GLU A 37 -21.62 25.30 14.56
CA GLU A 37 -21.99 26.43 15.44
C GLU A 37 -22.60 26.01 16.81
N GLN A 38 -22.23 24.82 17.30
CA GLN A 38 -22.75 24.24 18.55
C GLN A 38 -22.15 24.88 19.81
N VAL A 39 -21.12 25.72 19.65
CA VAL A 39 -20.38 26.38 20.72
C VAL A 39 -20.21 27.87 20.38
N ILE A 40 -19.89 28.68 21.40
CA ILE A 40 -19.62 30.12 21.24
C ILE A 40 -18.55 30.33 20.17
N GLY A 41 -18.78 31.31 19.28
CA GLY A 41 -17.90 31.60 18.16
C GLY A 41 -16.45 31.80 18.62
N GLY A 42 -15.53 31.05 18.02
CA GLY A 42 -14.10 31.11 18.35
C GLY A 42 -13.61 29.94 19.22
N LEU A 43 -14.49 29.30 20.02
CA LEU A 43 -14.11 28.08 20.76
C LEU A 43 -13.79 26.93 19.78
N ASP A 44 -14.63 26.77 18.77
CA ASP A 44 -14.44 25.86 17.64
C ASP A 44 -13.09 26.06 16.93
N ARG A 45 -12.73 27.31 16.64
CA ARG A 45 -11.50 27.67 15.92
C ARG A 45 -10.24 27.40 16.73
N VAL A 46 -10.27 27.65 18.04
CA VAL A 46 -9.10 27.39 18.90
C VAL A 46 -8.94 25.89 19.15
N VAL A 47 -10.03 25.16 19.34
CA VAL A 47 -9.96 23.69 19.50
C VAL A 47 -9.36 23.03 18.25
N MET A 48 -9.60 23.56 17.05
CA MET A 48 -8.91 23.11 15.83
C MET A 48 -7.38 23.31 15.83
N THR A 49 -6.87 24.24 16.65
CA THR A 49 -5.42 24.52 16.75
C THR A 49 -4.71 23.75 17.87
N MET A 50 -5.47 23.12 18.77
CA MET A 50 -4.94 22.39 19.92
C MET A 50 -4.40 21.00 19.54
N LYS A 51 -3.42 20.51 20.29
CA LYS A 51 -2.86 19.15 20.18
C LYS A 51 -3.29 18.29 21.36
N LYS A 52 -3.28 16.97 21.16
CA LYS A 52 -3.56 15.99 22.21
C LYS A 52 -2.55 16.14 23.36
N GLY A 53 -3.03 16.45 24.56
CA GLY A 53 -2.20 16.65 25.75
C GLY A 53 -1.73 18.08 26.00
N ASP A 54 -2.26 19.09 25.28
CA ASP A 54 -2.12 20.48 25.71
C ASP A 54 -2.88 20.66 27.04
N GLU A 55 -2.13 20.88 28.13
CA GLU A 55 -2.65 20.83 29.51
C GLU A 55 -3.69 21.93 29.81
N VAL A 56 -3.56 23.12 29.19
CA VAL A 56 -4.53 24.22 29.27
C VAL A 56 -4.36 25.14 28.06
N ALA A 57 -5.41 25.35 27.25
CA ALA A 57 -5.48 26.51 26.37
C ALA A 57 -6.25 27.64 27.07
N GLU A 58 -5.63 28.80 27.22
CA GLU A 58 -6.29 30.03 27.65
C GLU A 58 -6.91 30.72 26.43
N LEU A 59 -8.23 30.62 26.30
CA LEU A 59 -8.99 31.31 25.28
C LEU A 59 -9.40 32.69 25.79
N THR A 60 -9.09 33.73 25.02
CA THR A 60 -9.68 35.07 25.18
C THR A 60 -10.66 35.31 24.05
N ILE A 61 -11.96 35.27 24.33
CA ILE A 61 -13.02 35.53 23.36
C ILE A 61 -13.39 37.00 23.46
N ALA A 62 -13.11 37.73 22.37
CA ALA A 62 -13.48 39.14 22.27
C ALA A 62 -15.02 39.29 22.32
N PRO A 63 -15.54 40.43 22.81
CA PRO A 63 -16.97 40.61 23.04
C PRO A 63 -17.84 40.39 21.78
N GLU A 64 -17.30 40.67 20.60
CA GLU A 64 -17.92 40.47 19.30
C GLU A 64 -18.23 39.00 18.95
N TYR A 65 -17.49 38.06 19.53
CA TYR A 65 -17.66 36.61 19.33
C TYR A 65 -18.34 35.91 20.52
N GLY A 66 -18.52 36.62 21.64
CA GLY A 66 -19.23 36.15 22.83
C GLY A 66 -20.71 36.56 22.82
N PHE A 67 -21.14 37.31 23.83
CA PHE A 67 -22.54 37.77 23.96
C PHE A 67 -22.81 39.15 23.32
N GLY A 68 -21.79 39.83 22.81
CA GLY A 68 -21.92 41.12 22.13
C GLY A 68 -22.60 42.19 22.99
N SER A 69 -23.53 42.93 22.39
CA SER A 69 -24.39 43.91 23.08
C SER A 69 -25.52 43.29 23.91
N SER A 70 -25.61 41.96 23.94
CA SER A 70 -26.71 41.23 24.55
C SER A 70 -26.30 40.77 25.95
N GLU A 71 -27.16 40.99 26.94
CA GLU A 71 -26.94 40.48 28.30
C GLU A 71 -27.40 39.01 28.35
N SER A 72 -26.52 38.10 28.77
CA SER A 72 -26.90 36.71 29.02
C SER A 72 -27.36 36.55 30.47
N LYS A 73 -28.64 36.21 30.65
CA LYS A 73 -29.22 35.82 31.93
C LYS A 73 -29.39 34.31 31.96
N GLN A 74 -28.32 33.59 32.29
CA GLN A 74 -28.41 32.20 32.68
C GLN A 74 -28.60 32.12 34.21
N GLU A 75 -29.29 31.10 34.70
CA GLU A 75 -29.77 30.98 36.10
C GLU A 75 -28.69 31.11 37.18
N LEU A 76 -27.40 31.01 36.83
CA LEU A 76 -26.27 30.99 37.76
C LEU A 76 -25.27 32.14 37.60
N ALA A 77 -25.34 32.95 36.53
CA ALA A 77 -24.45 34.10 36.33
C ALA A 77 -24.99 35.09 35.28
N VAL A 78 -24.89 36.40 35.58
CA VAL A 78 -25.19 37.48 34.64
C VAL A 78 -23.90 37.95 34.00
N VAL A 79 -23.75 37.73 32.69
CA VAL A 79 -22.59 38.23 31.93
C VAL A 79 -22.93 39.62 31.38
N PRO A 80 -22.19 40.68 31.77
CA PRO A 80 -22.45 42.03 31.28
C PRO A 80 -22.26 42.14 29.76
N PRO A 81 -23.00 43.04 29.08
CA PRO A 81 -22.78 43.30 27.67
C PRO A 81 -21.37 43.84 27.41
N ASN A 82 -20.80 43.52 26.23
CA ASN A 82 -19.44 43.86 25.81
C ASN A 82 -18.30 43.26 26.67
N SER A 83 -18.58 42.17 27.36
CA SER A 83 -17.62 41.41 28.17
C SER A 83 -16.64 40.59 27.34
N THR A 84 -15.35 40.60 27.72
CA THR A 84 -14.35 39.65 27.21
C THR A 84 -14.37 38.39 28.06
N LEU A 85 -14.52 37.22 27.44
CA LEU A 85 -14.60 35.94 28.14
C LEU A 85 -13.26 35.21 28.11
N TYR A 86 -12.86 34.67 29.26
CA TYR A 86 -11.67 33.85 29.43
C TYR A 86 -12.07 32.42 29.78
N TYR A 87 -11.69 31.46 28.94
CA TYR A 87 -11.90 30.03 29.19
C TYR A 87 -10.56 29.33 29.32
N GLN A 88 -10.46 28.45 30.31
CA GLN A 88 -9.40 27.45 30.38
C GLN A 88 -9.99 26.11 29.97
N VAL A 89 -9.44 25.51 28.91
CA VAL A 89 -9.99 24.28 28.34
C VAL A 89 -8.87 23.25 28.13
N GLU A 90 -9.16 22.01 28.49
CA GLU A 90 -8.28 20.86 28.31
C GLU A 90 -8.86 19.90 27.26
N LEU A 91 -8.02 19.48 26.31
CA LEU A 91 -8.40 18.58 25.21
C LEU A 91 -8.01 17.13 25.55
N GLU A 92 -8.99 16.34 25.98
CA GLU A 92 -8.81 14.93 26.37
C GLU A 92 -8.58 14.01 25.18
N SER A 93 -9.49 14.08 24.20
CA SER A 93 -9.40 13.31 22.97
C SER A 93 -10.16 13.99 21.84
N PHE A 94 -9.63 13.86 20.64
CA PHE A 94 -10.31 14.25 19.42
C PHE A 94 -10.09 13.14 18.39
N VAL A 95 -11.06 12.96 17.51
CA VAL A 95 -10.95 12.08 16.35
C VAL A 95 -10.99 12.99 15.14
N LYS A 96 -9.91 13.02 14.35
CA LYS A 96 -9.89 13.81 13.13
C LYS A 96 -10.51 13.00 12.01
N VAL A 97 -11.73 13.36 11.62
CA VAL A 97 -12.44 12.72 10.51
C VAL A 97 -12.38 13.65 9.29
N THR A 98 -11.80 13.16 8.20
CA THR A 98 -11.81 13.84 6.90
C THR A 98 -12.78 13.11 5.99
N ILE A 99 -13.85 13.78 5.58
CA ILE A 99 -14.88 13.22 4.71
C ILE A 99 -14.76 13.88 3.33
N SER A 100 -14.54 13.07 2.31
CA SER A 100 -14.67 13.46 0.90
C SER A 100 -15.94 12.85 0.30
N LYS A 101 -16.22 13.12 -0.98
CA LYS A 101 -17.41 12.55 -1.65
C LYS A 101 -17.41 11.02 -1.66
N ASP A 102 -16.22 10.42 -1.76
CA ASP A 102 -16.07 8.99 -2.02
C ASP A 102 -15.30 8.26 -0.88
N GLU A 103 -14.66 8.99 0.03
CA GLU A 103 -13.82 8.43 1.10
C GLU A 103 -14.05 9.08 2.46
N THR A 104 -13.96 8.29 3.53
CA THR A 104 -13.95 8.78 4.92
C THR A 104 -12.68 8.29 5.60
N VAL A 105 -11.83 9.22 6.03
CA VAL A 105 -10.57 8.94 6.72
C VAL A 105 -10.73 9.31 8.18
N VAL A 106 -10.51 8.35 9.08
CA VAL A 106 -10.56 8.52 10.53
C VAL A 106 -9.14 8.43 11.08
N LEU A 107 -8.63 9.53 11.63
CA LEU A 107 -7.31 9.63 12.25
C LEU A 107 -7.46 9.76 13.76
N ASP A 108 -6.56 9.11 14.50
CA ASP A 108 -6.49 9.13 15.98
C ASP A 108 -7.78 8.70 16.69
N GLY A 109 -8.36 7.57 16.29
CA GLY A 109 -9.51 6.97 16.96
C GLY A 109 -9.26 6.67 18.44
N ALA A 110 -10.28 6.86 19.29
CA ALA A 110 -10.22 6.65 20.74
C ALA A 110 -10.16 5.16 21.19
N GLY A 111 -9.84 4.24 20.28
CA GLY A 111 -9.74 2.81 20.57
C GLY A 111 -8.60 2.50 21.53
N GLY A 112 -8.84 1.62 22.51
CA GLY A 112 -7.79 1.16 23.42
C GLY A 112 -6.72 0.36 22.67
N LYS A 113 -5.44 0.71 22.85
CA LYS A 113 -4.31 0.05 22.18
C LYS A 113 -4.35 -1.49 22.30
N LYS A 114 -4.65 -2.00 23.50
CA LYS A 114 -4.78 -3.44 23.76
C LYS A 114 -5.85 -4.12 22.89
N ALA A 115 -7.02 -3.51 22.77
CA ALA A 115 -8.11 -4.07 21.97
C ALA A 115 -7.76 -4.09 20.46
N ILE A 116 -7.00 -3.09 19.99
CA ILE A 116 -6.50 -3.05 18.61
C ILE A 116 -5.45 -4.14 18.39
N GLU A 117 -4.51 -4.31 19.32
CA GLU A 117 -3.48 -5.35 19.27
C GLU A 117 -4.09 -6.77 19.29
N GLU A 118 -5.01 -7.05 20.22
CA GLU A 118 -5.74 -8.33 20.28
C GLU A 118 -6.49 -8.61 18.98
N ARG A 119 -7.11 -7.59 18.38
CA ARG A 119 -7.79 -7.74 17.09
C ARG A 119 -6.81 -8.01 15.95
N CYS A 120 -5.66 -7.34 15.94
CA CYS A 120 -4.60 -7.57 14.96
C CYS A 120 -4.05 -9.00 15.05
N GLU A 121 -3.82 -9.52 16.26
CA GLU A 121 -3.37 -10.90 16.48
C GLU A 121 -4.39 -11.92 15.98
N LEU A 122 -5.67 -11.74 16.29
CA LEU A 122 -6.74 -12.60 15.77
C LEU A 122 -6.80 -12.59 14.24
N LEU A 123 -6.59 -11.44 13.61
CA LEU A 123 -6.56 -11.34 12.15
C LEU A 123 -5.35 -12.08 11.57
N ARG A 124 -4.16 -11.97 12.19
CA ARG A 124 -2.97 -12.72 11.76
C ARG A 124 -3.21 -14.23 11.78
N SER A 125 -3.76 -14.75 12.89
CA SER A 125 -4.05 -16.19 13.00
C SER A 125 -5.13 -16.64 11.99
N THR A 126 -6.10 -15.78 11.69
CA THR A 126 -7.14 -16.09 10.71
C THR A 126 -6.61 -16.11 9.28
N ILE A 127 -5.66 -15.22 8.95
CA ILE A 127 -4.99 -15.20 7.64
C ILE A 127 -4.23 -16.52 7.41
N GLU A 128 -3.50 -16.99 8.42
CA GLU A 128 -2.72 -18.24 8.35
C GLU A 128 -3.62 -19.48 8.16
N LEU A 129 -4.82 -19.47 8.71
CA LEU A 129 -5.80 -20.57 8.60
C LEU A 129 -6.64 -20.50 7.32
N SER A 130 -6.65 -19.37 6.62
CA SER A 130 -7.45 -19.19 5.42
C SER A 130 -6.80 -19.88 4.22
N THR A 131 -7.59 -20.65 3.47
CA THR A 131 -7.16 -21.31 2.22
C THR A 131 -7.53 -20.51 0.95
N SER A 132 -8.27 -19.42 1.11
CA SER A 132 -8.74 -18.57 0.01
C SER A 132 -7.86 -17.32 -0.10
N GLU A 133 -7.21 -17.13 -1.26
CA GLU A 133 -6.40 -15.94 -1.55
C GLU A 133 -7.22 -14.64 -1.42
N TYR A 134 -8.47 -14.66 -1.86
CA TYR A 134 -9.37 -13.52 -1.72
C TYR A 134 -9.60 -13.14 -0.25
N ASP A 135 -9.82 -14.15 0.60
CA ASP A 135 -10.03 -13.91 2.04
C ASP A 135 -8.74 -13.45 2.72
N GLN A 136 -7.59 -14.02 2.34
CA GLN A 136 -6.28 -13.58 2.82
C GLN A 136 -6.03 -12.10 2.49
N GLU A 137 -6.29 -11.69 1.24
CA GLU A 137 -6.12 -10.30 0.79
C GLU A 137 -7.04 -9.34 1.58
N LYS A 138 -8.33 -9.69 1.74
CA LYS A 138 -9.29 -8.84 2.47
C LYS A 138 -8.98 -8.74 3.96
N LEU A 139 -8.50 -9.83 4.57
CA LEU A 139 -8.06 -9.83 5.96
C LEU A 139 -6.77 -9.02 6.15
N GLN A 140 -5.84 -9.09 5.20
CA GLN A 140 -4.62 -8.26 5.18
C GLN A 140 -4.94 -6.78 5.02
N GLU A 141 -5.86 -6.39 4.12
CA GLU A 141 -6.32 -5.00 4.00
C GLU A 141 -6.86 -4.47 5.33
N ARG A 142 -7.65 -5.30 6.02
CA ARG A 142 -8.26 -4.95 7.30
C ARG A 142 -7.22 -4.85 8.42
N LEU A 143 -6.24 -5.74 8.44
CA LEU A 143 -5.10 -5.69 9.36
C LEU A 143 -4.23 -4.45 9.11
N ALA A 144 -3.99 -4.09 7.85
CA ALA A 144 -3.23 -2.91 7.48
C ALA A 144 -3.93 -1.62 7.95
N LYS A 145 -5.26 -1.53 7.80
CA LYS A 145 -6.07 -0.41 8.31
C LYS A 145 -6.00 -0.29 9.84
N LEU A 146 -5.98 -1.41 10.57
CA LEU A 146 -5.90 -1.40 12.04
C LEU A 146 -4.51 -1.10 12.57
N SER A 147 -3.46 -1.55 11.89
CA SER A 147 -2.07 -1.31 12.27
C SER A 147 -1.53 0.03 11.78
N GLY A 148 -2.33 0.83 11.05
CA GLY A 148 -1.93 2.11 10.48
C GLY A 148 -0.95 1.99 9.30
N GLY A 149 -0.77 0.78 8.76
CA GLY A 149 0.19 0.45 7.71
C GLY A 149 -0.36 0.54 6.29
N VAL A 150 -1.14 1.58 5.97
CA VAL A 150 -1.68 1.78 4.61
C VAL A 150 -0.91 2.90 3.92
N ALA A 151 -0.05 2.52 2.97
CA ALA A 151 0.59 3.46 2.06
C ALA A 151 -0.17 3.48 0.72
N VAL A 152 -0.56 4.66 0.25
CA VAL A 152 -1.24 4.84 -1.05
C VAL A 152 -0.25 5.46 -2.03
N LEU A 153 0.03 4.76 -3.12
CA LEU A 153 0.87 5.26 -4.22
C LEU A 153 -0.02 5.91 -5.28
N LYS A 154 0.06 7.25 -5.40
CA LYS A 154 -0.67 8.01 -6.44
C LYS A 154 0.20 8.13 -7.68
N ILE A 155 -0.24 7.53 -8.78
CA ILE A 155 0.51 7.44 -10.03
C ILE A 155 -0.15 8.36 -11.05
N GLY A 156 0.63 9.26 -11.64
CA GLY A 156 0.17 10.26 -12.60
C GLY A 156 1.01 10.28 -13.88
N GLY A 157 0.43 10.81 -14.95
CA GLY A 157 1.02 10.87 -16.29
C GLY A 157 0.28 11.88 -17.15
N ALA A 158 0.88 12.25 -18.29
CA ALA A 158 0.32 13.24 -19.20
C ALA A 158 -0.80 12.66 -20.09
N SER A 159 -0.80 11.34 -20.30
CA SER A 159 -1.83 10.60 -21.04
C SER A 159 -2.25 9.34 -20.30
N GLU A 160 -3.45 8.82 -20.63
CA GLU A 160 -3.95 7.56 -20.06
C GLU A 160 -3.01 6.38 -20.32
N ALA A 161 -2.44 6.31 -21.53
CA ALA A 161 -1.47 5.27 -21.89
C ALA A 161 -0.20 5.34 -21.01
N GLU A 162 0.31 6.54 -20.73
CA GLU A 162 1.48 6.72 -19.86
C GLU A 162 1.16 6.38 -18.39
N VAL A 163 -0.04 6.75 -17.92
CA VAL A 163 -0.51 6.38 -16.57
C VAL A 163 -0.60 4.86 -16.44
N GLY A 164 -1.13 4.18 -17.46
CA GLY A 164 -1.20 2.71 -17.50
C GLY A 164 0.18 2.08 -17.38
N GLU A 165 1.12 2.47 -18.23
CA GLU A 165 2.48 1.91 -18.22
C GLU A 165 3.21 2.18 -16.89
N LYS A 166 3.09 3.39 -16.32
CA LYS A 166 3.68 3.70 -15.01
C LYS A 166 3.04 2.89 -13.90
N LYS A 167 1.73 2.68 -13.96
CA LYS A 167 1.00 1.89 -12.98
C LYS A 167 1.48 0.44 -12.99
N ASP A 168 1.64 -0.13 -14.18
CA ASP A 168 2.12 -1.50 -14.33
C ASP A 168 3.55 -1.63 -13.80
N ARG A 169 4.46 -0.71 -14.15
CA ARG A 169 5.82 -0.69 -13.59
C ARG A 169 5.88 -0.60 -12.06
N VAL A 170 5.03 0.23 -11.46
CA VAL A 170 4.97 0.34 -9.99
C VAL A 170 4.41 -0.94 -9.37
N THR A 171 3.44 -1.56 -10.02
CA THR A 171 2.85 -2.84 -9.57
C THR A 171 3.89 -3.96 -9.62
N ASP A 172 4.66 -4.03 -10.71
CA ASP A 172 5.76 -4.98 -10.85
C ASP A 172 6.84 -4.76 -9.79
N ALA A 173 7.25 -3.50 -9.56
CA ALA A 173 8.22 -3.17 -8.51
C ALA A 173 7.72 -3.54 -7.11
N LEU A 174 6.43 -3.34 -6.82
CA LEU A 174 5.83 -3.74 -5.54
C LEU A 174 5.86 -5.26 -5.37
N ASN A 175 5.52 -6.01 -6.42
CA ASN A 175 5.53 -7.46 -6.36
C ASN A 175 6.95 -8.03 -6.26
N ALA A 176 7.91 -7.44 -6.99
CA ALA A 176 9.32 -7.82 -6.91
C ALA A 176 9.90 -7.57 -5.52
N THR A 177 9.62 -6.42 -4.91
CA THR A 177 10.08 -6.09 -3.55
C THR A 177 9.46 -7.02 -2.50
N LYS A 178 8.16 -7.34 -2.61
CA LYS A 178 7.51 -8.35 -1.74
C LYS A 178 8.20 -9.72 -1.86
N ALA A 179 8.41 -10.20 -3.09
CA ALA A 179 9.07 -11.47 -3.35
C ALA A 179 10.53 -11.50 -2.82
N ALA A 180 11.24 -10.37 -2.93
CA ALA A 180 12.60 -10.23 -2.42
C ALA A 180 12.66 -10.26 -0.88
N VAL A 181 11.65 -9.72 -0.20
CA VAL A 181 11.56 -9.77 1.27
C VAL A 181 11.27 -11.19 1.76
N GLU A 182 10.48 -11.97 1.02
CA GLU A 182 10.09 -13.32 1.41
C GLU A 182 11.23 -14.33 1.29
N GLU A 183 11.92 -14.38 0.15
CA GLU A 183 12.92 -15.43 -0.14
C GLU A 183 14.34 -14.89 -0.40
N GLY A 184 14.53 -13.58 -0.31
CA GLY A 184 15.82 -12.94 -0.57
C GLY A 184 16.06 -12.63 -2.06
N ILE A 185 17.30 -12.21 -2.33
CA ILE A 185 17.75 -11.72 -3.63
C ILE A 185 18.95 -12.51 -4.13
N VAL A 186 19.12 -12.54 -5.44
CA VAL A 186 20.27 -13.16 -6.13
C VAL A 186 20.82 -12.24 -7.22
N PRO A 187 22.07 -12.45 -7.70
CA PRO A 187 22.61 -11.74 -8.85
C PRO A 187 21.68 -11.81 -10.06
N GLY A 188 21.25 -10.65 -10.54
CA GLY A 188 20.24 -10.56 -11.58
C GLY A 188 20.77 -10.80 -13.00
N GLY A 189 19.98 -10.45 -14.01
CA GLY A 189 20.40 -10.50 -15.42
C GLY A 189 20.61 -11.92 -15.95
N GLY A 190 19.94 -12.91 -15.34
CA GLY A 190 20.08 -14.33 -15.67
C GLY A 190 21.36 -14.98 -15.16
N VAL A 191 22.23 -14.23 -14.48
CA VAL A 191 23.55 -14.69 -14.02
C VAL A 191 23.44 -15.80 -12.98
N ALA A 192 22.47 -15.70 -12.06
CA ALA A 192 22.18 -16.76 -11.09
C ALA A 192 21.85 -18.10 -11.77
N LEU A 193 21.04 -18.09 -12.85
CA LEU A 193 20.70 -19.30 -13.62
C LEU A 193 21.91 -19.84 -14.38
N LEU A 194 22.73 -18.94 -14.95
CA LEU A 194 23.95 -19.32 -15.66
C LEU A 194 24.92 -20.07 -14.73
N TYR A 195 25.19 -19.56 -13.54
CA TYR A 195 26.11 -20.23 -12.60
C TYR A 195 25.49 -21.50 -12.02
N ALA A 196 24.18 -21.53 -11.77
CA ALA A 196 23.49 -22.75 -11.38
C ALA A 196 23.65 -23.89 -12.41
N SER A 197 23.81 -23.56 -13.70
CA SER A 197 24.05 -24.57 -14.75
C SER A 197 25.36 -25.36 -14.58
N ARG A 198 26.37 -24.81 -13.89
CA ARG A 198 27.64 -25.50 -13.61
C ARG A 198 27.48 -26.60 -12.55
N GLU A 199 26.58 -26.39 -11.59
CA GLU A 199 26.33 -27.39 -10.55
C GLU A 199 25.67 -28.66 -11.11
N LEU A 200 24.99 -28.55 -12.26
CA LEU A 200 24.40 -29.69 -12.95
C LEU A 200 25.43 -30.69 -13.49
N ASP A 201 26.70 -30.29 -13.69
CA ASP A 201 27.77 -31.21 -14.12
C ASP A 201 28.07 -32.28 -13.08
N LYS A 202 27.73 -32.02 -11.80
CA LYS A 202 27.94 -32.94 -10.68
C LYS A 202 26.79 -33.94 -10.54
N LEU A 203 25.68 -33.76 -11.27
CA LEU A 203 24.48 -34.58 -11.13
C LEU A 203 24.68 -35.95 -11.80
N GLN A 204 24.58 -37.01 -11.02
CA GLN A 204 24.68 -38.38 -11.53
C GLN A 204 23.35 -38.81 -12.18
N THR A 205 23.44 -39.35 -13.39
CA THR A 205 22.28 -39.81 -14.18
C THR A 205 22.26 -41.33 -14.28
N ALA A 206 21.08 -41.93 -14.19
CA ALA A 206 20.95 -43.39 -14.24
C ALA A 206 21.10 -43.96 -15.66
N ASN A 207 20.76 -43.19 -16.69
CA ASN A 207 20.85 -43.61 -18.09
C ASN A 207 21.21 -42.43 -19.02
N PHE A 208 21.40 -42.74 -20.30
CA PHE A 208 21.79 -41.76 -21.32
C PHE A 208 20.70 -40.71 -21.58
N ASP A 209 19.42 -41.10 -21.55
CA ASP A 209 18.30 -40.18 -21.80
C ASP A 209 18.19 -39.11 -20.69
N GLN A 210 18.41 -39.51 -19.43
CA GLN A 210 18.50 -38.57 -18.32
C GLN A 210 19.67 -37.62 -18.48
N LYS A 211 20.82 -38.08 -19.01
CA LYS A 211 21.96 -37.21 -19.32
C LYS A 211 21.62 -36.17 -20.39
N ILE A 212 20.86 -36.55 -21.42
CA ILE A 212 20.34 -35.60 -22.40
C ILE A 212 19.38 -34.60 -21.71
N GLY A 213 18.50 -35.07 -20.83
CA GLY A 213 17.60 -34.20 -20.06
C GLY A 213 18.34 -33.15 -19.24
N VAL A 214 19.41 -33.52 -18.55
CA VAL A 214 20.28 -32.58 -17.81
C VAL A 214 20.91 -31.56 -18.76
N GLN A 215 21.41 -32.01 -19.92
CA GLN A 215 22.00 -31.12 -20.93
C GLN A 215 20.99 -30.10 -21.49
N ILE A 216 19.72 -30.50 -21.66
CA ILE A 216 18.64 -29.61 -22.11
C ILE A 216 18.46 -28.47 -21.09
N ILE A 217 18.36 -28.80 -19.80
CA ILE A 217 18.24 -27.79 -18.74
C ILE A 217 19.49 -26.91 -18.68
N GLN A 218 20.70 -27.47 -18.74
CA GLN A 218 21.94 -26.69 -18.76
C GLN A 218 21.99 -25.67 -19.90
N ASN A 219 21.51 -26.04 -21.09
CA ASN A 219 21.45 -25.12 -22.23
C ASN A 219 20.36 -24.06 -22.02
N ALA A 220 19.18 -24.45 -21.53
CA ALA A 220 18.09 -23.52 -21.25
C ALA A 220 18.47 -22.44 -20.21
N LEU A 221 19.22 -22.82 -19.18
CA LEU A 221 19.68 -21.89 -18.14
C LEU A 221 20.65 -20.80 -18.64
N LYS A 222 21.31 -21.03 -19.79
CA LYS A 222 22.21 -20.04 -20.43
C LYS A 222 21.45 -19.03 -21.28
N THR A 223 20.25 -19.39 -21.75
CA THR A 223 19.45 -18.59 -22.66
C THR A 223 19.06 -17.21 -22.11
N PRO A 224 18.69 -17.03 -20.83
CA PRO A 224 18.34 -15.70 -20.30
C PRO A 224 19.47 -14.67 -20.46
N VAL A 225 20.70 -15.02 -20.06
CA VAL A 225 21.87 -14.13 -20.20
C VAL A 225 22.15 -13.85 -21.68
N HIS A 226 22.10 -14.90 -22.51
CA HIS A 226 22.29 -14.78 -23.96
C HIS A 226 21.28 -13.80 -24.59
N THR A 227 20.01 -13.94 -24.27
CA THR A 227 18.93 -13.10 -24.81
C THR A 227 19.04 -11.66 -24.35
N ILE A 228 19.34 -11.43 -23.06
CA ILE A 228 19.54 -10.07 -22.53
C ILE A 228 20.71 -9.38 -23.24
N ALA A 229 21.84 -10.06 -23.37
CA ALA A 229 23.01 -9.54 -24.07
C ALA A 229 22.74 -9.29 -25.56
N SER A 230 22.04 -10.21 -26.23
CA SER A 230 21.67 -10.06 -27.65
C SER A 230 20.73 -8.88 -27.88
N ASN A 231 19.75 -8.69 -26.99
CA ASN A 231 18.83 -7.55 -27.04
C ASN A 231 19.54 -6.22 -26.79
N ALA A 232 20.65 -6.23 -26.06
CA ALA A 232 21.53 -5.08 -25.88
C ALA A 232 22.49 -4.83 -27.05
N GLY A 233 22.42 -5.63 -28.11
CA GLY A 233 23.22 -5.44 -29.34
C GLY A 233 24.63 -6.02 -29.27
N VAL A 234 24.94 -6.89 -28.31
CA VAL A 234 26.22 -7.59 -28.20
C VAL A 234 26.07 -9.09 -28.41
N GLU A 235 27.18 -9.76 -28.74
CA GLU A 235 27.16 -11.20 -28.99
C GLU A 235 26.96 -12.00 -27.69
N GLY A 236 25.75 -12.53 -27.48
CA GLY A 236 25.36 -13.22 -26.25
C GLY A 236 26.22 -14.45 -25.95
N ALA A 237 26.65 -15.19 -26.98
CA ALA A 237 27.52 -16.35 -26.81
C ALA A 237 28.89 -15.98 -26.21
N VAL A 238 29.44 -14.81 -26.59
CA VAL A 238 30.71 -14.31 -26.06
C VAL A 238 30.56 -13.89 -24.60
N VAL A 239 29.45 -13.24 -24.24
CA VAL A 239 29.16 -12.84 -22.86
C VAL A 239 29.01 -14.07 -21.96
N VAL A 240 28.20 -15.05 -22.38
CA VAL A 240 28.02 -16.30 -21.65
C VAL A 240 29.34 -17.05 -21.49
N GLY A 241 30.14 -17.17 -22.56
CA GLY A 241 31.44 -17.82 -22.51
C GLY A 241 32.38 -17.17 -21.50
N LYS A 242 32.53 -15.84 -21.57
CA LYS A 242 33.36 -15.08 -20.64
C LYS A 242 32.92 -15.22 -19.19
N LEU A 243 31.62 -15.20 -18.91
CA LEU A 243 31.09 -15.41 -17.56
C LEU A 243 31.33 -16.84 -17.08
N LEU A 244 31.26 -17.84 -17.97
CA LEU A 244 31.55 -19.25 -17.65
C LEU A 244 33.03 -19.53 -17.33
N GLU A 245 33.95 -18.65 -17.71
CA GLU A 245 35.38 -18.75 -17.38
C GLU A 245 35.73 -18.19 -16.00
N GLN A 246 34.81 -17.49 -15.34
CA GLN A 246 35.07 -16.77 -14.08
C GLN A 246 34.63 -17.61 -12.87
N ASP A 247 35.38 -17.56 -11.77
CA ASP A 247 35.01 -18.28 -10.53
C ASP A 247 34.03 -17.49 -9.65
N ASN A 248 33.96 -16.18 -9.84
CA ASN A 248 33.08 -15.32 -9.04
C ASN A 248 31.64 -15.36 -9.54
N THR A 249 30.74 -15.94 -8.74
CA THR A 249 29.30 -16.06 -9.05
C THR A 249 28.55 -14.73 -8.98
N ASP A 250 29.13 -13.69 -8.39
CA ASP A 250 28.54 -12.35 -8.32
C ASP A 250 28.88 -11.50 -9.55
N LEU A 251 29.84 -11.95 -10.37
CA LEU A 251 30.22 -11.25 -11.60
C LEU A 251 29.19 -11.52 -12.69
N GLY A 252 28.69 -10.47 -13.32
CA GLY A 252 27.77 -10.52 -14.44
C GLY A 252 28.08 -9.46 -15.49
N TYR A 253 27.15 -9.32 -16.43
CA TYR A 253 27.23 -8.33 -17.50
C TYR A 253 26.10 -7.31 -17.35
N ASP A 254 26.46 -6.05 -17.09
CA ASP A 254 25.53 -4.93 -17.10
C ASP A 254 25.22 -4.59 -18.56
N ALA A 255 24.08 -5.06 -19.04
CA ALA A 255 23.64 -4.85 -20.42
C ALA A 255 23.29 -3.39 -20.74
N ALA A 256 23.02 -2.55 -19.73
CA ALA A 256 22.73 -1.13 -19.94
C ALA A 256 24.00 -0.31 -20.15
N LYS A 257 25.12 -0.68 -19.50
CA LYS A 257 26.42 -0.01 -19.64
C LYS A 257 27.41 -0.72 -20.56
N GLY A 258 27.21 -2.01 -20.81
CA GLY A 258 28.11 -2.84 -21.61
C GLY A 258 29.36 -3.30 -20.87
N GLU A 259 29.31 -3.43 -19.54
CA GLU A 259 30.48 -3.71 -18.69
C GLU A 259 30.28 -4.97 -17.83
N TYR A 260 31.40 -5.64 -17.49
CA TYR A 260 31.38 -6.75 -16.54
C TYR A 260 31.52 -6.20 -15.13
N VAL A 261 30.52 -6.45 -14.29
CA VAL A 261 30.43 -5.85 -12.96
C VAL A 261 29.99 -6.88 -11.92
N ASP A 262 30.28 -6.59 -10.66
CA ASP A 262 29.65 -7.27 -9.54
C ASP A 262 28.16 -6.84 -9.50
N MET A 263 27.27 -7.77 -9.81
CA MET A 263 25.84 -7.50 -10.03
C MET A 263 25.17 -6.99 -8.76
N ILE A 264 25.55 -7.52 -7.59
CA ILE A 264 25.00 -7.12 -6.30
C ILE A 264 25.45 -5.69 -5.98
N LYS A 265 26.75 -5.38 -6.14
CA LYS A 265 27.26 -4.01 -5.91
C LYS A 265 26.73 -3.00 -6.91
N ALA A 266 26.46 -3.42 -8.15
CA ALA A 266 25.83 -2.59 -9.17
C ALA A 266 24.32 -2.39 -8.95
N GLY A 267 23.71 -3.13 -8.01
CA GLY A 267 22.28 -3.07 -7.71
C GLY A 267 21.41 -3.83 -8.73
N ILE A 268 22.01 -4.68 -9.55
CA ILE A 268 21.30 -5.52 -10.53
C ILE A 268 20.98 -6.85 -9.85
N VAL A 269 19.84 -6.89 -9.17
CA VAL A 269 19.41 -8.01 -8.34
C VAL A 269 18.02 -8.46 -8.73
N ASP A 270 17.79 -9.77 -8.68
CA ASP A 270 16.49 -10.37 -8.96
C ASP A 270 15.99 -11.11 -7.70
N PRO A 271 14.67 -11.10 -7.42
CA PRO A 271 14.11 -11.88 -6.31
C PRO A 271 14.27 -13.39 -6.55
N LEU A 272 14.77 -14.11 -5.53
CA LEU A 272 14.99 -15.56 -5.64
C LEU A 272 13.70 -16.32 -5.97
N LYS A 273 12.59 -15.93 -5.32
CA LYS A 273 11.27 -16.53 -5.52
C LYS A 273 10.85 -16.50 -6.99
N VAL A 274 11.07 -15.36 -7.66
CA VAL A 274 10.68 -15.18 -9.07
C VAL A 274 11.48 -16.15 -9.94
N ILE A 275 12.81 -16.17 -9.81
CA ILE A 275 13.66 -17.03 -10.63
C ILE A 275 13.33 -18.52 -10.42
N ARG A 276 13.15 -18.94 -9.17
CA ARG A 276 12.80 -20.34 -8.84
C ARG A 276 11.46 -20.73 -9.44
N THR A 277 10.42 -19.93 -9.20
CA THR A 277 9.07 -20.20 -9.69
C THR A 277 9.04 -20.23 -11.21
N THR A 278 9.68 -19.28 -11.89
CA THR A 278 9.80 -19.27 -13.35
C THR A 278 10.45 -20.53 -13.90
N LEU A 279 11.54 -21.02 -13.29
CA LEU A 279 12.21 -22.23 -13.74
C LEU A 279 11.34 -23.48 -13.53
N VAL A 280 10.66 -23.59 -12.39
CA VAL A 280 9.78 -24.73 -12.08
C VAL A 280 8.58 -24.76 -13.04
N ASP A 281 7.93 -23.62 -13.27
CA ASP A 281 6.77 -23.53 -14.16
C ASP A 281 7.17 -23.81 -15.61
N ALA A 282 8.28 -23.25 -16.08
CA ALA A 282 8.81 -23.51 -17.41
C ALA A 282 9.15 -24.99 -17.61
N ALA A 283 9.80 -25.63 -16.62
CA ALA A 283 10.11 -27.05 -16.68
C ALA A 283 8.84 -27.92 -16.67
N SER A 284 7.84 -27.55 -15.87
CA SER A 284 6.55 -28.24 -15.79
C SER A 284 5.84 -28.28 -17.16
N VAL A 285 5.67 -27.12 -17.79
CA VAL A 285 5.02 -27.02 -19.11
C VAL A 285 5.86 -27.73 -20.18
N SER A 286 7.19 -27.53 -20.17
CA SER A 286 8.08 -28.15 -21.15
C SER A 286 8.07 -29.68 -21.05
N SER A 287 7.99 -30.23 -19.85
CA SER A 287 7.89 -31.68 -19.63
C SER A 287 6.62 -32.24 -20.25
N LEU A 288 5.47 -31.58 -20.04
CA LEU A 288 4.20 -32.00 -20.63
C LEU A 288 4.26 -31.97 -22.16
N MET A 289 4.74 -30.86 -22.73
CA MET A 289 4.88 -30.69 -24.18
C MET A 289 5.82 -31.73 -24.79
N THR A 290 6.95 -32.03 -24.13
CA THR A 290 7.93 -33.01 -24.63
C THR A 290 7.36 -34.43 -24.68
N THR A 291 6.43 -34.76 -23.77
CA THR A 291 5.76 -36.07 -23.75
C THR A 291 4.48 -36.13 -24.60
N THR A 292 4.10 -35.04 -25.26
CA THR A 292 2.86 -34.96 -26.03
C THR A 292 3.05 -35.59 -27.41
N GLU A 293 2.49 -36.78 -27.62
CA GLU A 293 2.55 -37.50 -28.90
C GLU A 293 1.42 -37.12 -29.87
N ALA A 294 0.28 -36.65 -29.34
CA ALA A 294 -0.88 -36.27 -30.14
C ALA A 294 -1.67 -35.13 -29.48
N VAL A 295 -2.25 -34.25 -30.31
CA VAL A 295 -3.13 -33.17 -29.88
C VAL A 295 -4.42 -33.24 -30.68
N VAL A 296 -5.56 -33.24 -30.00
CA VAL A 296 -6.88 -33.17 -30.63
C VAL A 296 -7.32 -31.71 -30.59
N VAL A 297 -7.56 -31.12 -31.77
CA VAL A 297 -7.99 -29.73 -31.92
C VAL A 297 -9.35 -29.68 -32.61
N GLU A 298 -10.13 -28.63 -32.31
CA GLU A 298 -11.30 -28.31 -33.13
C GLU A 298 -10.85 -27.86 -34.52
N LEU A 299 -11.59 -28.27 -35.54
CA LEU A 299 -11.35 -27.79 -36.89
C LEU A 299 -11.59 -26.27 -36.95
N PRO A 300 -10.76 -25.51 -37.69
CA PRO A 300 -11.04 -24.11 -37.94
C PRO A 300 -12.46 -23.96 -38.46
N LYS A 301 -13.26 -23.11 -37.79
CA LYS A 301 -14.60 -22.78 -38.29
C LYS A 301 -14.42 -22.08 -39.62
N GLU A 302 -15.09 -22.54 -40.66
CA GLU A 302 -15.17 -21.77 -41.90
C GLU A 302 -15.95 -20.49 -41.59
N GLU A 303 -15.27 -19.34 -41.63
CA GLU A 303 -15.96 -18.07 -41.69
C GLU A 303 -16.69 -18.03 -43.02
N ASN A 304 -18.02 -18.18 -42.99
CA ASN A 304 -18.86 -17.99 -44.16
C ASN A 304 -18.65 -16.55 -44.69
N SER A 305 -17.79 -16.41 -45.70
CA SER A 305 -17.69 -15.24 -46.56
C SER A 305 -18.92 -15.14 -47.47
N SER A 306 -20.10 -15.08 -46.86
CA SER A 306 -21.38 -14.87 -47.54
C SER A 306 -22.36 -14.13 -46.62
N ALA A 307 -21.99 -12.92 -46.24
CA ALA A 307 -22.93 -11.91 -45.76
C ALA A 307 -22.73 -10.61 -46.53
N SER A 308 -22.99 -10.68 -47.84
CA SER A 308 -23.17 -9.50 -48.70
C SER A 308 -24.27 -9.75 -49.71
N ALA A 309 -25.45 -10.20 -49.25
CA ALA A 309 -26.70 -10.00 -49.98
C ALA A 309 -27.91 -10.35 -49.09
N MET A 310 -28.77 -9.35 -48.91
CA MET A 310 -30.21 -9.45 -48.66
C MET A 310 -30.72 -9.96 -47.29
N GLY A 311 -31.31 -9.02 -46.54
CA GLY A 311 -32.72 -9.14 -46.19
C GLY A 311 -33.03 -9.57 -44.75
N GLY A 312 -33.31 -8.58 -43.91
CA GLY A 312 -34.36 -8.54 -42.87
C GLY A 312 -34.73 -9.80 -42.09
N GLY A 313 -34.63 -9.69 -40.77
CA GLY A 313 -35.58 -10.34 -39.86
C GLY A 313 -34.98 -11.09 -38.67
N MET A 314 -35.17 -10.49 -37.50
CA MET A 314 -35.57 -11.15 -36.25
C MET A 314 -34.57 -12.10 -35.54
N GLY A 315 -34.10 -11.65 -34.38
CA GLY A 315 -34.37 -12.31 -33.10
C GLY A 315 -33.46 -13.46 -32.66
N GLY A 316 -32.68 -13.23 -31.61
CA GLY A 316 -32.06 -14.28 -30.80
C GLY A 316 -30.91 -13.76 -29.94
N MET A 317 -31.24 -13.15 -28.79
CA MET A 317 -30.29 -13.01 -27.68
C MET A 317 -30.12 -14.38 -27.03
N ASP A 318 -28.92 -14.95 -27.10
CA ASP A 318 -28.51 -15.99 -26.17
C ASP A 318 -27.42 -15.42 -25.25
N TYR A 319 -27.65 -15.65 -23.96
CA TYR A 319 -26.72 -15.47 -22.84
C TYR A 319 -25.54 -16.44 -22.93
#